data_AF-A0A238Y3G2-F1
#
_entry.id   AF-A0A238Y3G2-F1
#
_cell.length_a   1.000
_cell.length_b   1.000
_cell.length_c   1.000
_cell.angle_alpha   90.00
_cell.angle_beta   90.00
_cell.angle_gamma   90.00
#
_symmetry.space_group_name_H-M   'P 1'
#
loop_
_entity.id
_entity.type
_entity.pdbx_description
1 polymer ?
#
loop_
_entity_poly.entity_id
_entity_poly.type
_entity_poly.pdbx_seq_one_letter_code
_entity_poly.pdbx_strand_id
1 'polypeptide(L)'
;MVQLTAAEQSTINGLLECIGSAIQQLDSVDPTYANKTKLQKLLYLAIEKFDLPVTYSWYLAGAVVPDDPATPADLHSTIDNLPRPDTPSVPSMNDAALDKLQTDVEMSTAPDIGEVGPDSSNIENKPDEPSVAPDEGVDVPDPVLFTGGSGPTEDDDPLDGRRDDIIDFYLSTIPDVWRQNTMRFLQNFYLEYAPVEFRELYVQSTHLRTRLRDVENVVDAHVHGREPDQDLANLSVELGRDISDLHCSIRESDALDDTFRAVVRGTDAIEDGLMVLADRNPDDLDEAHLDVVDTMQDFFYYWVWRYPCLVMSRDTATGPCAAALRDARRDQLETFEQDLLERTAEFEDELAAADLLPGQDDYQAVGDEVDDAITSLADQYFK
;
A
#
# COMPACT_ATOMS: atom_id res chain seq x y z
N MET A 1 11.41 -12.84 -7.03
CA MET A 1 11.45 -12.22 -5.68
C MET A 1 12.81 -12.52 -5.07
N VAL A 2 13.37 -11.63 -4.25
CA VAL A 2 14.73 -11.79 -3.72
C VAL A 2 14.66 -12.30 -2.30
N GLN A 3 15.19 -13.50 -2.12
CA GLN A 3 15.29 -14.17 -0.83
C GLN A 3 16.27 -13.44 0.08
N LEU A 4 15.76 -12.95 1.21
CA LEU A 4 16.56 -12.40 2.29
C LEU A 4 17.38 -13.51 2.96
N THR A 5 18.52 -13.13 3.53
CA THR A 5 19.32 -14.07 4.31
C THR A 5 18.61 -14.44 5.62
N ALA A 6 18.97 -15.59 6.22
CA ALA A 6 18.43 -15.99 7.52
C ALA A 6 18.70 -14.96 8.64
N ALA A 7 19.84 -14.27 8.57
CA ALA A 7 20.18 -13.20 9.51
C ALA A 7 19.26 -11.99 9.37
N GLU A 8 18.96 -11.57 8.12
CA GLU A 8 18.00 -10.49 7.86
C GLU A 8 16.60 -10.86 8.31
N GLN A 9 16.14 -12.08 8.00
CA GLN A 9 14.83 -12.57 8.46
C GLN A 9 14.74 -12.59 9.99
N SER A 10 15.79 -13.07 10.68
CA SER A 10 15.85 -13.04 12.15
C SER A 10 15.78 -11.61 12.69
N THR A 11 16.48 -10.67 12.06
CA THR A 11 16.46 -9.25 12.46
C THR A 11 15.07 -8.65 12.28
N ILE A 12 14.41 -8.93 11.15
CA ILE A 12 13.06 -8.43 10.88
C ILE A 12 12.06 -8.98 11.89
N ASN A 13 12.12 -10.28 12.18
CA ASN A 13 11.26 -10.90 13.20
C ASN A 13 11.47 -10.26 14.57
N GLY A 14 12.71 -10.00 14.98
CA GLY A 14 12.99 -9.30 16.24
C GLY A 14 12.51 -7.84 16.25
N LEU A 15 12.53 -7.15 15.11
CA LEU A 15 11.91 -5.81 15.00
C LEU A 15 10.39 -5.88 15.13
N LEU A 16 9.73 -6.87 14.53
CA LEU A 16 8.29 -7.10 14.69
C LEU A 16 7.93 -7.43 16.15
N GLU A 17 8.77 -8.19 16.86
CA GLU A 17 8.65 -8.41 18.32
C GLU A 17 8.73 -7.10 19.11
N CYS A 18 9.65 -6.21 18.75
CA CYS A 18 9.76 -4.90 19.38
C CYS A 18 8.54 -4.01 19.10
N ILE A 19 8.02 -4.02 17.87
CA ILE A 19 6.77 -3.32 17.50
C ILE A 19 5.60 -3.86 18.32
N GLY A 20 5.43 -5.19 18.37
CA GLY A 20 4.38 -5.84 19.16
C GLY A 20 4.46 -5.48 20.64
N SER A 21 5.66 -5.46 21.20
CA SER A 21 5.91 -5.07 22.60
C SER A 21 5.57 -3.61 22.86
N ALA A 22 5.89 -2.70 21.93
CA ALA A 22 5.53 -1.30 22.04
C ALA A 22 4.01 -1.08 21.94
N ILE A 23 3.32 -1.79 21.04
CA ILE A 23 1.85 -1.70 20.90
C ILE A 23 1.15 -2.17 22.18
N GLN A 24 1.59 -3.29 22.80
CA GLN A 24 1.02 -3.77 24.06
C GLN A 24 1.14 -2.77 25.21
N GLN A 25 2.17 -1.94 25.21
CA GLN A 25 2.39 -0.90 26.21
C GLN A 25 1.61 0.40 25.92
N LEU A 26 1.06 0.54 24.71
CA LEU A 26 0.28 1.70 24.29
C LEU A 26 -1.22 1.37 24.34
N ASP A 27 -1.86 1.65 25.47
CA ASP A 27 -3.32 1.48 25.66
C ASP A 27 -4.19 2.18 24.60
N SER A 28 -3.62 3.17 23.91
CA SER A 28 -4.29 4.00 22.92
C SER A 28 -4.19 3.48 21.48
N VAL A 29 -3.51 2.35 21.27
CA VAL A 29 -3.18 1.77 19.97
C VAL A 29 -3.83 0.39 19.85
N ASP A 30 -4.81 0.29 18.96
CA ASP A 30 -5.44 -0.99 18.66
C ASP A 30 -4.66 -1.69 17.52
N PRO A 31 -4.14 -2.92 17.75
CA PRO A 31 -3.40 -3.68 16.75
C PRO A 31 -4.16 -3.92 15.44
N THR A 32 -5.51 -3.94 15.48
CA THR A 32 -6.34 -4.20 14.30
C THR A 32 -6.27 -3.09 13.24
N TYR A 33 -5.76 -1.90 13.60
CA TYR A 33 -5.46 -0.82 12.67
C TYR A 33 -4.10 -0.94 11.98
N ALA A 34 -3.32 -1.98 12.30
CA ALA A 34 -2.08 -2.27 11.60
C ALA A 34 -2.40 -2.59 10.13
N ASN A 35 -1.79 -1.82 9.24
CA ASN A 35 -1.73 -2.18 7.83
C ASN A 35 -0.28 -2.44 7.43
N LYS A 36 -0.11 -3.29 6.41
CA LYS A 36 1.19 -3.71 5.89
C LYS A 36 2.08 -2.51 5.54
N THR A 37 1.51 -1.44 4.97
CA THR A 37 2.26 -0.23 4.61
C THR A 37 2.88 0.44 5.84
N LYS A 38 2.12 0.63 6.92
CA LYS A 38 2.61 1.22 8.18
C LYS A 38 3.69 0.34 8.82
N LEU A 39 3.50 -0.98 8.83
CA LEU A 39 4.49 -1.92 9.36
C LEU A 39 5.82 -1.84 8.59
N GLN A 40 5.76 -1.84 7.26
CA GLN A 40 6.95 -1.68 6.42
C GLN A 40 7.66 -0.35 6.70
N LYS A 41 6.94 0.73 7.00
CA LYS A 41 7.56 2.03 7.33
C LYS A 41 8.21 2.01 8.70
N LEU A 42 7.56 1.41 9.70
CA LEU A 42 8.14 1.25 11.03
C LEU A 42 9.40 0.38 11.02
N LEU A 43 9.42 -0.68 10.19
CA LEU A 43 10.63 -1.47 9.97
C LEU A 43 11.74 -0.61 9.37
N TYR A 44 11.47 0.09 8.26
CA TYR A 44 12.45 0.96 7.61
C TYR A 44 13.01 2.03 8.57
N LEU A 45 12.15 2.68 9.36
CA LEU A 45 12.58 3.72 10.30
C LEU A 45 13.54 3.18 11.36
N ALA A 46 13.30 1.97 11.89
CA ALA A 46 14.24 1.35 12.82
C ALA A 46 15.53 0.90 12.13
N ILE A 47 15.43 0.33 10.92
CA ILE A 47 16.61 -0.07 10.14
C ILE A 47 17.55 1.12 9.95
N GLU A 48 17.04 2.27 9.53
CA GLU A 48 17.83 3.50 9.37
C GLU A 48 18.32 4.08 10.70
N LYS A 49 17.44 4.15 11.70
CA LYS A 49 17.76 4.76 13.01
C LYS A 49 18.88 4.01 13.73
N PHE A 50 18.88 2.68 13.61
CA PHE A 50 19.79 1.80 14.34
C PHE A 50 20.90 1.21 13.46
N ASP A 51 20.97 1.57 12.17
CA ASP A 51 21.95 1.09 11.20
C ASP A 51 21.97 -0.46 11.13
N LEU A 52 20.79 -1.05 10.93
CA LEU A 52 20.62 -2.50 10.93
C LEU A 52 20.94 -3.08 9.54
N PRO A 53 21.60 -4.24 9.46
CA PRO A 53 22.03 -4.83 8.19
C PRO A 53 20.87 -5.56 7.50
N VAL A 54 19.79 -4.85 7.18
CA VAL A 54 18.59 -5.38 6.51
C VAL A 54 18.46 -4.77 5.12
N THR A 55 18.21 -5.62 4.12
CA THR A 55 18.00 -5.15 2.76
C THR A 55 16.68 -4.41 2.61
N TYR A 56 16.70 -3.23 1.99
CA TYR A 56 15.51 -2.49 1.61
C TYR A 56 15.74 -1.70 0.32
N SER A 57 14.65 -1.24 -0.31
CA SER A 57 14.68 -0.30 -1.43
C SER A 57 13.43 0.59 -1.43
N TRP A 58 13.43 1.66 -2.21
CA TRP A 58 12.25 2.49 -2.44
C TRP A 58 11.44 1.98 -3.63
N TYR A 59 10.22 1.51 -3.39
CA TYR A 59 9.36 0.86 -4.39
C TYR A 59 7.86 1.11 -4.11
N LEU A 60 7.09 1.51 -5.12
CA LEU A 60 5.63 1.75 -5.11
C LEU A 60 5.12 2.65 -3.98
N ALA A 61 4.98 2.11 -2.77
CA ALA A 61 4.56 2.83 -1.58
C ALA A 61 5.75 3.39 -0.77
N GLY A 62 6.96 3.49 -1.35
CA GLY A 62 8.19 4.02 -0.74
C GLY A 62 9.12 2.93 -0.22
N ALA A 63 9.84 3.15 0.88
CA ALA A 63 10.75 2.14 1.46
C ALA A 63 10.06 0.78 1.75
N VAL A 64 10.64 -0.32 1.28
CA VAL A 64 10.15 -1.70 1.42
C VAL A 64 11.31 -2.65 1.70
N VAL A 65 11.09 -3.57 2.64
CA VAL A 65 11.94 -4.72 2.89
C VAL A 65 11.44 -5.91 2.02
N PRO A 66 12.31 -6.55 1.20
CA PRO A 66 11.92 -7.68 0.35
C PRO A 66 11.31 -8.87 1.10
N ASP A 67 10.58 -9.72 0.37
CA ASP A 67 10.05 -11.02 0.81
C ASP A 67 8.98 -11.04 1.93
N ASP A 68 8.25 -9.93 2.07
CA ASP A 68 6.93 -9.85 2.76
C ASP A 68 6.77 -10.50 4.16
N PRO A 69 7.73 -10.41 5.09
CA PRO A 69 7.51 -10.88 6.47
C PRO A 69 6.70 -9.90 7.32
N ALA A 70 6.27 -8.75 6.79
CA ALA A 70 5.68 -7.66 7.56
C ALA A 70 4.17 -7.55 7.32
N THR A 71 3.44 -8.63 7.57
CA THR A 71 1.98 -8.61 7.51
C THR A 71 1.37 -8.31 8.88
N PRO A 72 0.13 -7.80 8.94
CA PRO A 72 -0.60 -7.71 10.21
C PRO A 72 -0.73 -9.06 10.91
N ALA A 73 -0.79 -10.18 10.17
CA ALA A 73 -0.87 -11.51 10.75
C ALA A 73 0.40 -11.89 11.54
N ASP A 74 1.57 -11.52 11.02
CA ASP A 74 2.85 -11.73 11.70
C ASP A 74 2.89 -10.93 13.00
N LEU A 75 2.41 -9.68 12.98
CA LEU A 75 2.27 -8.85 14.17
C LEU A 75 1.31 -9.47 15.20
N HIS A 76 0.16 -9.97 14.77
CA HIS A 76 -0.79 -10.63 15.67
C HIS A 76 -0.17 -11.88 16.32
N SER A 77 0.46 -12.73 15.51
CA SER A 77 1.14 -13.92 16.03
C SER A 77 2.23 -13.56 17.05
N THR A 78 2.94 -12.47 16.80
CA THR A 78 3.96 -11.93 17.68
C THR A 78 3.36 -11.43 18.99
N ILE A 79 2.30 -10.62 18.93
CA ILE A 79 1.58 -10.12 20.10
C ILE A 79 1.03 -11.27 20.96
N ASP A 80 0.51 -12.32 20.35
CA ASP A 80 -0.03 -13.48 21.07
C ASP A 80 1.07 -14.30 21.77
N ASN A 81 2.28 -14.32 21.20
CA ASN A 81 3.44 -15.03 21.74
C ASN A 81 4.19 -14.24 22.83
N LEU A 82 3.94 -12.94 22.96
CA LEU A 82 4.57 -12.13 24.01
C LEU A 82 4.06 -12.56 25.40
N PRO A 83 4.95 -12.64 26.41
CA PRO A 83 4.54 -12.94 27.77
C PRO A 83 3.54 -11.89 28.26
N ARG A 84 2.31 -12.31 28.58
CA ARG A 84 1.34 -11.38 29.17
C ARG A 84 1.85 -10.95 30.55
N PRO A 85 1.64 -9.69 30.96
CA PRO A 85 2.05 -9.18 32.27
C PRO A 85 1.57 -10.03 33.46
N ASP A 86 0.50 -10.81 33.26
CA ASP A 86 -0.13 -11.63 34.30
C ASP A 86 0.32 -13.11 34.34
N THR A 87 1.27 -13.51 33.48
CA THR A 87 1.81 -14.89 33.50
C THR A 87 3.22 -14.93 34.10
N PRO A 88 3.43 -15.61 35.24
CA PRO A 88 4.78 -15.75 35.78
C PRO A 88 5.61 -16.66 34.86
N SER A 89 6.63 -16.09 34.23
CA SER A 89 7.67 -16.83 33.51
C SER A 89 8.47 -17.67 34.49
N VAL A 90 8.14 -18.95 34.61
CA VAL A 90 9.03 -19.96 35.21
C VAL A 90 9.52 -20.85 34.08
N PRO A 91 10.85 -21.05 33.90
CA PRO A 91 11.34 -21.99 32.91
C PRO A 91 10.87 -23.39 33.30
N SER A 92 10.13 -24.05 32.41
CA SER A 92 9.69 -25.44 32.58
C SER A 92 10.91 -26.35 32.63
N MET A 93 11.32 -26.73 33.85
CA MET A 93 12.21 -27.87 34.06
C MET A 93 11.39 -29.14 33.87
N ASN A 94 11.80 -29.94 32.90
CA ASN A 94 11.29 -31.27 32.52
C ASN A 94 10.59 -32.07 33.65
N ASP A 95 9.32 -32.39 33.43
CA ASP A 95 8.56 -33.38 34.20
C ASP A 95 8.92 -34.81 33.78
N ALA A 96 9.95 -35.36 34.45
CA ALA A 96 10.16 -36.81 34.56
C ALA A 96 9.96 -37.31 36.00
N ALA A 97 9.25 -36.55 36.84
CA ALA A 97 9.20 -36.85 38.27
C ALA A 97 7.88 -36.43 38.93
N LEU A 98 6.72 -36.83 38.39
CA LEU A 98 5.47 -36.82 39.18
C LEU A 98 4.43 -37.83 38.67
N ASP A 99 4.90 -39.03 38.31
CA ASP A 99 4.05 -40.21 38.31
C ASP A 99 4.08 -40.85 39.70
N LYS A 100 3.25 -40.33 40.62
CA LYS A 100 2.78 -41.05 41.81
C LYS A 100 1.68 -40.28 42.53
N LEU A 101 0.53 -40.96 42.61
CA LEU A 101 -0.58 -40.81 43.55
C LEU A 101 -1.76 -39.95 43.08
N GLN A 102 -2.61 -40.63 42.30
CA GLN A 102 -4.07 -40.56 42.36
C GLN A 102 -4.62 -40.72 43.79
N THR A 103 -5.90 -40.35 43.94
CA THR A 103 -6.89 -40.52 45.05
C THR A 103 -7.23 -39.20 45.74
N ASP A 104 -8.48 -38.79 45.98
CA ASP A 104 -9.84 -39.23 45.66
C ASP A 104 -10.79 -38.11 46.16
N VAL A 105 -12.09 -38.20 45.79
CA VAL A 105 -13.29 -37.67 46.49
C VAL A 105 -13.93 -36.32 46.04
N GLU A 106 -14.93 -36.48 45.16
CA GLU A 106 -16.35 -36.07 45.21
C GLU A 106 -16.93 -34.89 46.06
N MET A 107 -17.96 -34.29 45.44
CA MET A 107 -19.28 -33.85 45.95
C MET A 107 -19.56 -32.36 46.32
N SER A 108 -20.52 -31.77 45.58
CA SER A 108 -21.85 -31.29 46.05
C SER A 108 -22.30 -29.83 45.77
N THR A 109 -23.40 -29.77 45.00
CA THR A 109 -24.69 -29.04 45.18
C THR A 109 -24.85 -27.52 44.99
N ALA A 110 -25.80 -27.19 44.10
CA ALA A 110 -26.60 -25.95 44.01
C ALA A 110 -27.71 -25.88 45.12
N PRO A 111 -28.47 -24.76 45.30
CA PRO A 111 -29.68 -24.44 44.48
C PRO A 111 -29.87 -22.91 44.19
N ASP A 112 -30.53 -22.49 43.09
CA ASP A 112 -31.96 -22.06 42.89
C ASP A 112 -32.38 -20.84 43.79
N ILE A 113 -33.03 -19.75 43.33
CA ILE A 113 -34.47 -19.58 42.96
C ILE A 113 -34.75 -18.18 42.32
N GLY A 114 -35.61 -18.12 41.28
CA GLY A 114 -36.66 -17.09 41.00
C GLY A 114 -36.30 -15.86 40.12
N GLU A 115 -36.70 -15.71 38.84
CA GLU A 115 -38.03 -15.66 38.16
C GLU A 115 -38.84 -14.38 38.41
N VAL A 116 -38.94 -13.45 37.43
CA VAL A 116 -40.17 -12.81 36.85
C VAL A 116 -39.80 -12.05 35.54
N GLY A 117 -40.50 -12.29 34.42
CA GLY A 117 -40.47 -11.46 33.18
C GLY A 117 -41.57 -10.36 33.17
N PRO A 118 -42.08 -9.84 32.02
CA PRO A 118 -41.69 -10.04 30.62
C PRO A 118 -41.63 -8.74 29.74
N ASP A 119 -41.37 -8.95 28.45
CA ASP A 119 -41.66 -8.11 27.26
C ASP A 119 -40.81 -6.87 26.92
N SER A 120 -40.02 -6.96 25.83
CA SER A 120 -40.35 -6.31 24.53
C SER A 120 -39.29 -6.56 23.44
N SER A 121 -39.75 -7.19 22.34
CA SER A 121 -39.36 -7.00 20.92
C SER A 121 -37.90 -7.11 20.44
N ASN A 122 -37.63 -8.22 19.74
CA ASN A 122 -37.03 -8.35 18.39
C ASN A 122 -36.14 -7.22 17.84
N ILE A 123 -34.89 -7.58 17.50
CA ILE A 123 -34.33 -7.67 16.12
C ILE A 123 -32.90 -8.25 16.27
N GLU A 124 -32.71 -9.52 15.91
CA GLU A 124 -31.39 -10.14 15.66
C GLU A 124 -31.08 -10.00 14.17
N ASN A 125 -30.01 -9.29 13.83
CA ASN A 125 -29.40 -9.34 12.50
C ASN A 125 -28.11 -10.17 12.60
N LYS A 126 -28.16 -11.34 11.97
CA LYS A 126 -27.00 -12.19 11.67
C LYS A 126 -26.75 -12.07 10.16
N PRO A 127 -25.52 -11.84 9.68
CA PRO A 127 -25.23 -12.00 8.26
C PRO A 127 -24.89 -13.46 7.98
N ASP A 128 -25.64 -14.06 7.06
CA ASP A 128 -25.32 -15.32 6.39
C ASP A 128 -24.29 -15.07 5.28
N GLU A 129 -23.45 -16.08 5.07
CA GLU A 129 -22.48 -16.24 3.98
C GLU A 129 -23.12 -16.13 2.58
N PRO A 130 -22.30 -15.92 1.53
CA PRO A 130 -22.54 -16.65 0.29
C PRO A 130 -21.29 -17.37 -0.22
N SER A 131 -21.53 -18.53 -0.83
CA SER A 131 -20.55 -19.39 -1.48
C SER A 131 -20.98 -19.73 -2.92
N VAL A 132 -19.98 -19.67 -3.81
CA VAL A 132 -19.79 -20.35 -5.13
C VAL A 132 -20.31 -19.68 -6.43
N ALA A 133 -19.37 -19.00 -7.11
CA ALA A 133 -18.81 -19.14 -8.48
C ALA A 133 -19.65 -19.63 -9.69
N PRO A 134 -19.25 -19.23 -10.92
CA PRO A 134 -18.32 -20.08 -11.67
C PRO A 134 -17.08 -19.38 -12.28
N ASP A 135 -16.08 -20.25 -12.44
CA ASP A 135 -14.69 -20.18 -12.93
C ASP A 135 -14.54 -19.86 -14.43
N GLU A 136 -13.57 -19.00 -14.81
CA GLU A 136 -12.64 -19.18 -15.95
C GLU A 136 -11.34 -18.37 -15.75
N GLY A 137 -10.27 -19.04 -15.30
CA GLY A 137 -8.89 -18.92 -15.80
C GLY A 137 -8.17 -17.56 -15.84
N VAL A 138 -7.53 -17.18 -14.73
CA VAL A 138 -6.31 -16.36 -14.72
C VAL A 138 -5.28 -17.06 -13.83
N ASP A 139 -4.07 -17.27 -14.34
CA ASP A 139 -2.96 -17.94 -13.66
C ASP A 139 -2.58 -17.21 -12.37
N VAL A 140 -3.05 -17.74 -11.24
CA VAL A 140 -2.56 -17.38 -9.90
C VAL A 140 -1.35 -18.28 -9.60
N PRO A 141 -0.17 -17.72 -9.28
CA PRO A 141 0.93 -18.54 -8.80
C PRO A 141 0.58 -19.19 -7.44
N ASP A 142 0.63 -20.51 -7.45
CA ASP A 142 0.27 -21.49 -6.42
C ASP A 142 0.96 -21.29 -5.04
N PRO A 143 0.39 -21.85 -3.94
CA PRO A 143 0.92 -21.77 -2.59
C PRO A 143 2.00 -22.83 -2.36
N VAL A 144 3.10 -22.47 -1.70
CA VAL A 144 4.08 -23.46 -1.23
C VAL A 144 4.05 -23.53 0.29
N LEU A 145 3.58 -24.70 0.73
CA LEU A 145 3.63 -25.26 2.06
C LEU A 145 5.06 -25.37 2.62
N PHE A 146 5.15 -25.08 3.91
CA PHE A 146 6.27 -25.25 4.81
C PHE A 146 7.09 -26.53 4.60
N THR A 147 8.40 -26.39 4.39
CA THR A 147 9.39 -27.35 4.91
C THR A 147 10.41 -26.61 5.77
N GLY A 148 10.54 -27.05 7.02
CA GLY A 148 11.32 -26.40 8.07
C GLY A 148 12.82 -26.34 7.78
N GLY A 149 13.36 -25.12 7.82
CA GLY A 149 14.79 -24.86 7.98
C GLY A 149 15.13 -24.79 9.47
N SER A 150 16.15 -25.54 9.87
CA SER A 150 16.71 -25.49 11.23
C SER A 150 17.29 -24.11 11.51
N GLY A 151 17.08 -23.61 12.73
CA GLY A 151 17.38 -22.23 13.13
C GLY A 151 18.86 -21.83 13.04
N PRO A 152 19.14 -20.52 12.94
CA PRO A 152 20.51 -20.00 12.84
C PRO A 152 21.27 -20.12 14.17
N THR A 153 22.58 -20.31 14.05
CA THR A 153 23.57 -20.38 15.12
C THR A 153 23.82 -19.01 15.76
N GLU A 154 23.97 -19.00 17.09
CA GLU A 154 24.01 -17.89 18.07
C GLU A 154 25.06 -16.75 17.92
N ASP A 155 25.75 -16.56 16.80
CA ASP A 155 26.77 -15.49 16.73
C ASP A 155 26.26 -14.29 15.89
N ASP A 156 26.00 -13.19 16.61
CA ASP A 156 25.56 -11.84 16.21
C ASP A 156 24.06 -11.66 15.87
N ASP A 157 23.17 -11.70 16.88
CA ASP A 157 21.86 -11.03 16.79
C ASP A 157 22.10 -9.50 16.76
N PRO A 158 21.84 -8.79 15.64
CA PRO A 158 22.11 -7.35 15.54
C PRO A 158 21.22 -6.49 16.45
N LEU A 159 20.22 -7.11 17.08
CA LEU A 159 19.36 -6.47 18.08
C LEU A 159 19.85 -6.69 19.51
N ASP A 160 20.86 -7.53 19.74
CA ASP A 160 21.34 -7.85 21.09
C ASP A 160 21.81 -6.59 21.82
N GLY A 161 21.37 -6.45 23.07
CA GLY A 161 21.62 -5.27 23.90
C GLY A 161 20.93 -3.97 23.45
N ARG A 162 20.11 -3.97 22.38
CA ARG A 162 19.45 -2.76 21.83
C ARG A 162 17.92 -2.84 21.82
N ARG A 163 17.33 -3.99 22.18
CA ARG A 163 15.87 -4.20 22.11
C ARG A 163 15.08 -3.16 22.91
N ASP A 164 15.53 -2.82 24.12
CA ASP A 164 14.87 -1.81 24.95
C ASP A 164 14.88 -0.43 24.28
N ASP A 165 16.01 -0.01 23.71
CA ASP A 165 16.12 1.26 22.96
C ASP A 165 15.20 1.29 21.73
N ILE A 166 15.05 0.15 21.04
CA ILE A 166 14.17 0.00 19.87
C ILE A 166 12.71 0.06 20.29
N ILE A 167 12.34 -0.58 21.40
CA ILE A 167 10.99 -0.49 21.96
C ILE A 167 10.69 0.96 22.35
N ASP A 168 11.60 1.65 23.05
CA ASP A 168 11.45 3.07 23.41
C ASP A 168 11.28 3.96 22.17
N PHE A 169 12.04 3.69 21.11
CA PHE A 169 11.87 4.35 19.82
C PHE A 169 10.45 4.16 19.27
N TYR A 170 9.93 2.93 19.26
CA TYR A 170 8.58 2.65 18.79
C TYR A 170 7.49 3.23 19.68
N LEU A 171 7.68 3.25 21.00
CA LEU A 171 6.76 3.90 21.94
C LEU A 171 6.59 5.40 21.62
N SER A 172 7.67 6.05 21.17
CA SER A 172 7.61 7.46 20.75
C SER A 172 7.03 7.66 19.34
N THR A 173 7.23 6.70 18.43
CA THR A 173 6.92 6.84 17.00
C THR A 173 5.50 6.40 16.65
N ILE A 174 5.05 5.28 17.22
CA ILE A 174 3.75 4.66 16.89
C ILE A 174 2.57 5.61 17.14
N PRO A 175 2.46 6.35 18.26
CA PRO A 175 1.30 7.21 18.52
C PRO A 175 1.04 8.23 17.41
N ASP A 176 2.10 8.79 16.82
CA ASP A 176 2.01 9.77 15.74
C ASP A 176 1.59 9.12 14.41
N VAL A 177 2.07 7.90 14.13
CA VAL A 177 1.83 7.20 12.86
C VAL A 177 0.47 6.48 12.84
N TRP A 178 0.05 5.90 13.96
CA TRP A 178 -1.00 4.87 13.97
C TRP A 178 -2.38 5.42 13.61
N ARG A 179 -2.69 6.65 14.04
CA ARG A 179 -4.02 7.26 13.86
C ARG A 179 -4.16 8.09 12.58
N GLN A 180 -3.07 8.32 11.86
CA GLN A 180 -3.12 9.07 10.61
C GLN A 180 -3.79 8.24 9.51
N ASN A 181 -4.59 8.92 8.66
CA ASN A 181 -5.03 8.38 7.39
C ASN A 181 -3.80 7.98 6.57
N THR A 182 -3.82 6.78 5.97
CA THR A 182 -2.66 6.18 5.29
C THR A 182 -2.05 7.10 4.23
N MET A 183 -2.84 7.85 3.46
CA MET A 183 -2.30 8.75 2.42
C MET A 183 -1.57 9.95 3.02
N ARG A 184 -2.16 10.58 4.04
CA ARG A 184 -1.52 11.69 4.77
C ARG A 184 -0.24 11.24 5.47
N PHE A 185 -0.25 10.04 6.04
CA PHE A 185 0.94 9.44 6.62
C PHE A 185 2.04 9.25 5.56
N LEU A 186 1.70 8.67 4.39
CA LEU A 186 2.66 8.46 3.32
C LEU A 186 3.26 9.77 2.80
N GLN A 187 2.47 10.83 2.63
CA GLN A 187 2.98 12.14 2.24
C GLN A 187 4.02 12.68 3.22
N ASN A 188 3.70 12.68 4.52
CA ASN A 188 4.64 13.10 5.55
C ASN A 188 5.91 12.23 5.55
N PHE A 189 5.72 10.92 5.42
CA PHE A 189 6.82 9.96 5.36
C PHE A 189 7.73 10.22 4.16
N TYR A 190 7.19 10.53 2.99
CA TYR A 190 8.00 10.84 1.81
C TYR A 190 8.74 12.16 1.96
N LEU A 191 8.07 13.21 2.44
CA LEU A 191 8.68 14.51 2.66
C LEU A 191 9.91 14.44 3.59
N GLU A 192 9.85 13.58 4.60
CA GLU A 192 10.90 13.44 5.59
C GLU A 192 11.99 12.43 5.17
N TYR A 193 11.60 11.27 4.63
CA TYR A 193 12.50 10.13 4.48
C TYR A 193 12.82 9.74 3.03
N ALA A 194 12.03 10.18 2.04
CA ALA A 194 12.31 9.79 0.66
C ALA A 194 13.69 10.31 0.19
N PRO A 195 14.39 9.53 -0.66
CA PRO A 195 15.60 9.99 -1.33
C PRO A 195 15.31 11.33 -1.98
N VAL A 196 16.21 12.30 -1.78
CA VAL A 196 15.99 13.69 -2.22
C VAL A 196 15.63 13.75 -3.70
N GLU A 197 16.28 12.92 -4.52
CA GLU A 197 16.10 12.81 -5.97
C GLU A 197 14.70 12.34 -6.39
N PHE A 198 13.99 11.59 -5.54
CA PHE A 198 12.69 10.99 -5.86
C PHE A 198 11.55 11.48 -4.98
N ARG A 199 11.85 12.33 -4.00
CA ARG A 199 10.89 12.77 -2.99
C ARG A 199 9.65 13.41 -3.60
N GLU A 200 9.86 14.35 -4.52
CA GLU A 200 8.77 15.07 -5.16
C GLU A 200 7.88 14.14 -5.96
N LEU A 201 8.51 13.23 -6.71
CA LEU A 201 7.84 12.19 -7.49
C LEU A 201 6.91 11.31 -6.65
N TYR A 202 7.38 10.87 -5.48
CA TYR A 202 6.55 10.12 -4.54
C TYR A 202 5.36 10.95 -4.03
N VAL A 203 5.54 12.23 -3.74
CA VAL A 203 4.46 13.12 -3.29
C VAL A 203 3.43 13.29 -4.41
N GLN A 204 3.84 13.60 -5.63
CA GLN A 204 2.94 13.75 -6.79
C GLN A 204 2.14 12.49 -7.06
N SER A 205 2.77 11.31 -6.95
CA SER A 205 2.06 10.02 -7.07
C SER A 205 0.90 9.88 -6.06
N THR A 206 1.04 10.44 -4.85
CA THR A 206 -0.03 10.40 -3.84
C THR A 206 -1.13 11.40 -4.11
N HIS A 207 -0.82 12.57 -4.66
CA HIS A 207 -1.83 13.53 -5.09
C HIS A 207 -2.70 12.92 -6.18
N LEU A 208 -2.06 12.40 -7.23
CA LEU A 208 -2.76 11.76 -8.35
C LEU A 208 -3.66 10.60 -7.90
N ARG A 209 -3.19 9.73 -6.99
CA ARG A 209 -4.01 8.63 -6.44
C ARG A 209 -5.18 9.11 -5.59
N THR A 210 -4.94 10.13 -4.74
CA THR A 210 -6.01 10.72 -3.94
C THR A 210 -7.09 11.28 -4.86
N ARG A 211 -6.66 11.90 -5.94
CA ARG A 211 -7.52 12.56 -6.89
C ARG A 211 -8.30 11.61 -7.78
N LEU A 212 -7.69 10.51 -8.24
CA LEU A 212 -8.40 9.43 -8.90
C LEU A 212 -9.48 8.83 -8.00
N ARG A 213 -9.22 8.71 -6.68
CA ARG A 213 -10.24 8.30 -5.71
C ARG A 213 -11.37 9.31 -5.60
N ASP A 214 -11.05 10.59 -5.62
CA ASP A 214 -12.07 11.64 -5.55
C ASP A 214 -12.97 11.60 -6.79
N VAL A 215 -12.40 11.34 -7.98
CA VAL A 215 -13.17 11.11 -9.21
C VAL A 215 -14.09 9.89 -9.09
N GLU A 216 -13.56 8.75 -8.65
CA GLU A 216 -14.32 7.52 -8.39
C GLU A 216 -15.51 7.79 -7.46
N ASN A 217 -15.29 8.50 -6.35
CA ASN A 217 -16.35 8.87 -5.40
C ASN A 217 -17.44 9.75 -6.02
N VAL A 218 -17.06 10.68 -6.92
CA VAL A 218 -18.02 11.56 -7.60
C VAL A 218 -18.87 10.77 -8.59
N VAL A 219 -18.25 9.87 -9.36
CA VAL A 219 -18.96 8.98 -10.29
C VAL A 219 -19.90 8.04 -9.53
N ASP A 220 -19.40 7.41 -8.46
CA ASP A 220 -20.19 6.57 -7.55
C ASP A 220 -21.40 7.31 -6.97
N ALA A 221 -21.23 8.58 -6.59
CA ALA A 221 -22.34 9.41 -6.12
C ALA A 221 -23.40 9.59 -7.21
N HIS A 222 -23.01 9.94 -8.44
CA HIS A 222 -23.94 10.11 -9.55
C HIS A 222 -24.68 8.83 -9.92
N VAL A 223 -23.96 7.72 -10.09
CA VAL A 223 -24.53 6.40 -10.41
C VAL A 223 -25.60 5.97 -9.38
N HIS A 224 -25.37 6.30 -8.11
CA HIS A 224 -26.28 5.98 -7.01
C HIS A 224 -27.28 7.11 -6.66
N GLY A 225 -27.39 8.16 -7.47
CA GLY A 225 -28.33 9.27 -7.27
C GLY A 225 -28.07 10.11 -6.02
N ARG A 226 -26.82 10.17 -5.55
CA ARG A 226 -26.33 11.04 -4.48
C ARG A 226 -25.78 12.34 -5.07
N GLU A 227 -25.79 13.41 -4.26
CA GLU A 227 -25.14 14.67 -4.62
C GLU A 227 -23.65 14.58 -4.28
N PRO A 228 -22.73 14.75 -5.24
CA PRO A 228 -21.30 14.74 -4.96
C PRO A 228 -20.85 16.02 -4.24
N ASP A 229 -19.81 15.90 -3.43
CA ASP A 229 -19.21 17.05 -2.72
C ASP A 229 -18.28 17.89 -3.62
N GLN A 230 -17.99 17.41 -4.83
CA GLN A 230 -17.05 17.99 -5.78
C GLN A 230 -17.57 17.87 -7.22
N ASP A 231 -17.02 18.70 -8.09
CA ASP A 231 -17.38 18.74 -9.51
C ASP A 231 -16.33 18.01 -10.36
N LEU A 232 -16.82 17.18 -11.28
CA LEU A 232 -15.99 16.29 -12.08
C LEU A 232 -15.08 17.05 -13.06
N ALA A 233 -15.57 18.15 -13.64
CA ALA A 233 -14.78 18.99 -14.54
C ALA A 233 -13.60 19.65 -13.81
N ASN A 234 -13.83 20.17 -12.60
CA ASN A 234 -12.74 20.66 -11.76
C ASN A 234 -11.75 19.54 -11.39
N LEU A 235 -12.25 18.36 -11.01
CA LEU A 235 -11.38 17.23 -10.67
C LEU A 235 -10.47 16.83 -11.84
N SER A 236 -11.02 16.74 -13.05
CA SER A 236 -10.27 16.47 -14.29
C SER A 236 -9.17 17.51 -14.53
N VAL A 237 -9.48 18.81 -14.42
CA VAL A 237 -8.50 19.89 -14.63
C VAL A 237 -7.32 19.81 -13.67
N GLU A 238 -7.56 19.73 -12.36
CA GLU A 238 -6.43 19.66 -11.43
C GLU A 238 -5.74 18.27 -11.43
N LEU A 239 -6.33 17.24 -12.08
CA LEU A 239 -5.69 15.93 -12.27
C LEU A 239 -4.67 16.01 -13.41
N GLY A 240 -5.01 16.70 -14.50
CA GLY A 240 -4.03 17.01 -15.54
C GLY A 240 -2.87 17.88 -15.03
N ARG A 241 -3.11 18.71 -14.00
CA ARG A 241 -2.02 19.42 -13.30
C ARG A 241 -1.13 18.47 -12.50
N ASP A 242 -1.72 17.56 -11.72
CA ASP A 242 -0.94 16.57 -10.96
C ASP A 242 -0.11 15.65 -11.89
N ILE A 243 -0.67 15.29 -13.06
CA ILE A 243 0.04 14.53 -14.11
C ILE A 243 1.17 15.36 -14.73
N SER A 244 0.93 16.63 -15.03
CA SER A 244 1.97 17.53 -15.54
C SER A 244 3.13 17.67 -14.54
N ASP A 245 2.84 17.82 -13.25
CA ASP A 245 3.85 17.90 -12.18
C ASP A 245 4.65 16.58 -12.07
N LEU A 246 3.97 15.43 -12.20
CA LEU A 246 4.60 14.11 -12.25
C LEU A 246 5.56 14.01 -13.46
N HIS A 247 5.13 14.42 -14.65
CA HIS A 247 5.95 14.40 -15.86
C HIS A 247 7.17 15.31 -15.74
N CYS A 248 7.01 16.52 -15.19
CA CYS A 248 8.11 17.42 -14.90
C CYS A 248 9.16 16.74 -14.01
N SER A 249 8.72 16.08 -12.94
CA SER A 249 9.63 15.44 -11.98
C SER A 249 10.35 14.22 -12.53
N ILE A 250 9.69 13.44 -13.40
CA ILE A 250 10.37 12.35 -14.14
C ILE A 250 11.44 12.93 -15.05
N ARG A 251 11.12 14.01 -15.77
CA ARG A 251 12.02 14.63 -16.75
C ARG A 251 13.21 15.35 -16.13
N GLU A 252 13.08 15.83 -14.90
CA GLU A 252 14.18 16.41 -14.13
C GLU A 252 15.18 15.36 -13.64
N SER A 253 14.77 14.09 -13.57
CA SER A 253 15.61 12.98 -13.11
C SER A 253 16.23 12.23 -14.29
N ASP A 254 17.54 12.42 -14.50
CA ASP A 254 18.33 11.68 -15.50
C ASP A 254 18.18 10.14 -15.35
N ALA A 255 17.96 9.65 -14.13
CA ALA A 255 17.78 8.21 -13.87
C ALA A 255 16.47 7.64 -14.45
N LEU A 256 15.47 8.49 -14.72
CA LEU A 256 14.11 8.08 -15.10
C LEU A 256 13.76 8.41 -16.56
N ASP A 257 14.69 8.99 -17.33
CA ASP A 257 14.46 9.43 -18.72
C ASP A 257 13.89 8.32 -19.60
N ASP A 258 14.41 7.09 -19.46
CA ASP A 258 13.93 5.91 -20.20
C ASP A 258 12.45 5.59 -19.92
N THR A 259 11.94 5.93 -18.74
CA THR A 259 10.53 5.66 -18.37
C THR A 259 9.55 6.70 -18.89
N PHE A 260 10.04 7.90 -19.24
CA PHE A 260 9.21 9.07 -19.49
C PHE A 260 8.15 8.83 -20.56
N ARG A 261 8.56 8.26 -21.70
CA ARG A 261 7.65 8.08 -22.85
C ARG A 261 6.48 7.16 -22.54
N ALA A 262 6.74 6.04 -21.89
CA ALA A 262 5.70 5.06 -21.56
C ALA A 262 4.80 5.57 -20.44
N VAL A 263 5.35 6.30 -19.46
CA VAL A 263 4.56 6.95 -18.41
C VAL A 263 3.61 7.99 -19.00
N VAL A 264 4.11 8.87 -19.88
CA VAL A 264 3.27 9.87 -20.58
C VAL A 264 2.15 9.17 -21.33
N ARG A 265 2.46 8.13 -22.13
CA ARG A 265 1.44 7.40 -22.87
C ARG A 265 0.36 6.79 -21.97
N GLY A 266 0.74 6.24 -20.82
CA GLY A 266 -0.20 5.69 -19.85
C GLY A 266 -1.05 6.77 -19.16
N THR A 267 -0.45 7.91 -18.80
CA THR A 267 -1.21 9.02 -18.20
C THR A 267 -2.11 9.74 -19.20
N ASP A 268 -1.70 9.84 -20.48
CA ASP A 268 -2.52 10.44 -21.54
C ASP A 268 -3.83 9.65 -21.69
N ALA A 269 -3.79 8.32 -21.64
CA ALA A 269 -5.00 7.49 -21.67
C ALA A 269 -5.94 7.77 -20.49
N ILE A 270 -5.39 8.04 -19.30
CA ILE A 270 -6.18 8.42 -18.12
C ILE A 270 -6.80 9.81 -18.34
N GLU A 271 -6.02 10.79 -18.80
CA GLU A 271 -6.52 12.15 -19.07
C GLU A 271 -7.60 12.17 -20.15
N ASP A 272 -7.39 11.45 -21.24
CA ASP A 272 -8.34 11.30 -22.34
C ASP A 272 -9.69 10.73 -21.84
N GLY A 273 -9.65 9.65 -21.07
CA GLY A 273 -10.84 9.04 -20.46
C GLY A 273 -11.57 10.00 -19.53
N LEU A 274 -10.83 10.72 -18.69
CA LEU A 274 -11.40 11.68 -17.73
C LEU A 274 -11.93 12.95 -18.39
N MET A 275 -11.34 13.37 -19.51
CA MET A 275 -11.83 14.49 -20.30
C MET A 275 -13.22 14.19 -20.86
N VAL A 276 -13.40 13.03 -21.50
CA VAL A 276 -14.70 12.60 -22.03
C VAL A 276 -15.70 12.39 -20.90
N LEU A 277 -15.28 11.77 -19.81
CA LEU A 277 -16.13 11.56 -18.63
C LEU A 277 -16.63 12.89 -18.04
N ALA A 278 -15.78 13.92 -17.98
CA ALA A 278 -16.12 15.22 -17.41
C ALA A 278 -17.07 16.06 -18.28
N ASP A 279 -17.10 15.85 -19.60
CA ASP A 279 -18.02 16.56 -20.51
C ASP A 279 -19.41 15.89 -20.59
N ARG A 280 -19.53 14.66 -20.08
CA ARG A 280 -20.81 13.95 -20.02
C ARG A 280 -21.76 14.60 -19.05
N ASN A 281 -23.05 14.48 -19.37
CA ASN A 281 -24.11 14.84 -18.43
C ASN A 281 -24.08 13.84 -17.26
N PRO A 282 -24.01 14.31 -15.99
CA PRO A 282 -23.92 13.42 -14.85
C PRO A 282 -25.08 12.43 -14.69
N ASP A 283 -26.27 12.76 -15.23
CA ASP A 283 -27.44 11.87 -15.23
C ASP A 283 -27.30 10.67 -16.19
N ASP A 284 -26.35 10.72 -17.12
CA ASP A 284 -26.08 9.67 -18.10
C ASP A 284 -24.94 8.71 -17.65
N LEU A 285 -24.37 8.93 -16.45
CA LEU A 285 -23.36 8.05 -15.86
C LEU A 285 -24.00 6.76 -15.34
N ASP A 286 -23.31 5.64 -15.53
CA ASP A 286 -23.76 4.30 -15.12
C ASP A 286 -22.62 3.47 -14.53
N GLU A 287 -22.93 2.23 -14.12
CA GLU A 287 -21.97 1.30 -13.51
C GLU A 287 -20.76 1.00 -14.41
N ALA A 288 -20.92 1.02 -15.74
CA ALA A 288 -19.80 0.74 -16.64
C ALA A 288 -18.75 1.87 -16.58
N HIS A 289 -19.19 3.11 -16.40
CA HIS A 289 -18.28 4.24 -16.18
C HIS A 289 -17.58 4.12 -14.82
N LEU A 290 -18.30 3.69 -13.77
CA LEU A 290 -17.72 3.49 -12.45
C LEU A 290 -16.66 2.38 -12.46
N ASP A 291 -16.94 1.25 -13.10
CA ASP A 291 -16.00 0.12 -13.23
C ASP A 291 -14.69 0.53 -13.93
N VAL A 292 -14.78 1.35 -14.99
CA VAL A 292 -13.61 1.84 -15.72
C VAL A 292 -12.82 2.86 -14.90
N VAL A 293 -13.49 3.73 -14.15
CA VAL A 293 -12.83 4.70 -13.25
C VAL A 293 -12.15 4.01 -12.07
N ASP A 294 -12.74 2.94 -11.52
CA ASP A 294 -12.07 2.09 -10.52
C ASP A 294 -10.79 1.47 -11.12
N THR A 295 -10.89 0.97 -12.35
CA THR A 295 -9.75 0.40 -13.08
C THR A 295 -8.63 1.42 -13.36
N MET A 296 -8.94 2.72 -13.50
CA MET A 296 -7.91 3.78 -13.67
C MET A 296 -6.92 3.83 -12.50
N GLN A 297 -7.37 3.61 -11.26
CA GLN A 297 -6.45 3.59 -10.10
C GLN A 297 -5.44 2.46 -10.20
N ASP A 298 -5.92 1.27 -10.51
CA ASP A 298 -5.09 0.07 -10.59
C ASP A 298 -4.16 0.12 -11.79
N PHE A 299 -4.65 0.59 -12.94
CA PHE A 299 -3.83 0.87 -14.10
C PHE A 299 -2.71 1.87 -13.77
N PHE A 300 -3.06 3.02 -13.17
CA PHE A 300 -2.05 3.99 -12.75
C PHE A 300 -1.03 3.36 -11.78
N TYR A 301 -1.49 2.74 -10.70
CA TYR A 301 -0.60 2.34 -9.61
C TYR A 301 0.26 1.12 -9.94
N TYR A 302 -0.29 0.11 -10.60
CA TYR A 302 0.40 -1.15 -10.87
C TYR A 302 1.14 -1.19 -12.20
N TRP A 303 0.90 -0.22 -13.09
CA TRP A 303 1.55 -0.15 -14.39
C TRP A 303 2.31 1.15 -14.58
N VAL A 304 1.59 2.28 -14.69
CA VAL A 304 2.19 3.59 -15.00
C VAL A 304 3.20 4.00 -13.91
N TRP A 305 2.79 4.02 -12.66
CA TRP A 305 3.62 4.37 -11.50
C TRP A 305 4.68 3.31 -11.19
N ARG A 306 4.36 2.04 -11.47
CA ARG A 306 5.27 0.93 -11.21
C ARG A 306 6.55 1.04 -12.03
N TYR A 307 6.48 1.56 -13.25
CA TYR A 307 7.64 1.63 -14.12
C TYR A 307 8.80 2.46 -13.53
N PRO A 308 8.62 3.75 -13.18
CA PRO A 308 9.67 4.53 -12.52
C PRO A 308 10.02 3.93 -11.15
N CYS A 309 9.07 3.31 -10.44
CA CYS A 309 9.36 2.62 -9.19
C CYS A 309 10.33 1.44 -9.31
N LEU A 310 10.31 0.70 -10.42
CA LEU A 310 11.27 -0.38 -10.66
C LEU A 310 12.69 0.17 -10.79
N VAL A 311 12.85 1.30 -11.49
CA VAL A 311 14.13 2.01 -11.61
C VAL A 311 14.59 2.55 -10.25
N MET A 312 13.72 3.27 -9.54
CA MET A 312 14.02 3.76 -8.19
C MET A 312 14.40 2.63 -7.24
N SER A 313 13.69 1.50 -7.29
CA SER A 313 13.97 0.34 -6.44
C SER A 313 15.33 -0.29 -6.74
N ARG A 314 15.76 -0.29 -8.00
CA ARG A 314 17.09 -0.75 -8.39
C ARG A 314 18.14 0.19 -7.81
N ASP A 315 17.96 1.49 -7.99
CA ASP A 315 19.00 2.48 -7.70
C ASP A 315 19.16 2.71 -6.18
N THR A 316 18.06 2.60 -5.43
CA THR A 316 18.02 2.81 -3.98
C THR A 316 18.23 1.55 -3.14
N ALA A 317 18.46 0.38 -3.76
CA ALA A 317 18.63 -0.87 -3.04
C ALA A 317 19.86 -0.82 -2.10
N THR A 318 19.65 -1.06 -0.81
CA THR A 318 20.69 -1.05 0.23
C THR A 318 20.61 -2.32 1.06
N GLY A 319 21.72 -2.73 1.68
CA GLY A 319 21.81 -3.90 2.57
C GLY A 319 22.42 -5.15 1.93
N PRO A 320 22.48 -6.27 2.68
CA PRO A 320 23.23 -7.48 2.31
C PRO A 320 22.85 -8.10 0.95
N CYS A 321 21.55 -8.11 0.63
CA CYS A 321 21.00 -8.65 -0.61
C CYS A 321 20.75 -7.58 -1.69
N ALA A 322 21.28 -6.37 -1.55
CA ALA A 322 21.04 -5.27 -2.48
C ALA A 322 21.47 -5.58 -3.92
N ALA A 323 22.57 -6.32 -4.12
CA ALA A 323 23.01 -6.73 -5.46
C ALA A 323 22.00 -7.66 -6.14
N ALA A 324 21.52 -8.67 -5.42
CA ALA A 324 20.47 -9.57 -5.93
C ALA A 324 19.17 -8.82 -6.23
N LEU A 325 18.80 -7.84 -5.39
CA LEU A 325 17.64 -6.98 -5.63
C LEU A 325 17.80 -6.13 -6.89
N ARG A 326 18.97 -5.52 -7.10
CA ARG A 326 19.29 -4.78 -8.33
C ARG A 326 19.18 -5.66 -9.56
N ASP A 327 19.71 -6.87 -9.50
CA ASP A 327 19.66 -7.82 -10.60
C ASP A 327 18.21 -8.21 -10.92
N ALA A 328 17.43 -8.57 -9.91
CA ALA A 328 16.01 -8.89 -10.09
C ALA A 328 15.19 -7.71 -10.65
N ARG A 329 15.48 -6.47 -10.26
CA ARG A 329 14.82 -5.28 -10.83
C ARG A 329 15.24 -5.00 -12.26
N ARG A 330 16.51 -5.22 -12.60
CA ARG A 330 16.98 -5.11 -13.98
C ARG A 330 16.27 -6.13 -14.88
N ASP A 331 16.18 -7.39 -14.45
CA ASP A 331 15.49 -8.44 -15.21
C ASP A 331 14.01 -8.09 -15.42
N GLN A 332 13.34 -7.49 -14.43
CA GLN A 332 11.97 -6.99 -14.58
C GLN A 332 11.87 -5.85 -15.59
N LEU A 333 12.81 -4.91 -15.57
CA LEU A 333 12.82 -3.76 -16.48
C LEU A 333 13.02 -4.15 -17.95
N GLU A 334 13.61 -5.31 -18.25
CA GLU A 334 13.86 -5.75 -19.63
C GLU A 334 12.59 -5.93 -20.45
N THR A 335 11.47 -6.32 -19.83
CA THR A 335 10.18 -6.50 -20.52
C THR A 335 9.11 -5.49 -20.13
N PHE A 336 9.28 -4.82 -18.98
CA PHE A 336 8.20 -4.02 -18.38
C PHE A 336 7.68 -2.90 -19.28
N GLU A 337 8.53 -2.26 -20.09
CA GLU A 337 8.07 -1.22 -21.02
C GLU A 337 7.07 -1.77 -22.03
N GLN A 338 7.37 -2.93 -22.62
CA GLN A 338 6.47 -3.59 -23.55
C GLN A 338 5.18 -4.02 -22.85
N ASP A 339 5.29 -4.61 -21.66
CA ASP A 339 4.13 -5.04 -20.88
C ASP A 339 3.22 -3.84 -20.54
N LEU A 340 3.80 -2.68 -20.19
CA LEU A 340 3.06 -1.43 -19.94
C LEU A 340 2.38 -0.91 -21.21
N LEU A 341 3.03 -0.94 -22.37
CA LEU A 341 2.44 -0.49 -23.62
C LEU A 341 1.28 -1.39 -24.06
N GLU A 342 1.42 -2.71 -23.89
CA GLU A 342 0.34 -3.67 -24.15
C GLU A 342 -0.84 -3.43 -23.20
N ARG A 343 -0.58 -3.30 -21.89
CA ARG A 343 -1.64 -2.96 -20.93
C ARG A 343 -2.30 -1.60 -21.20
N THR A 344 -1.53 -0.62 -21.68
CA THR A 344 -2.10 0.69 -22.05
C THR A 344 -3.09 0.55 -23.19
N ALA A 345 -2.79 -0.27 -24.21
CA ALA A 345 -3.72 -0.52 -25.31
C ALA A 345 -4.99 -1.25 -24.82
N GLU A 346 -4.85 -2.23 -23.94
CA GLU A 346 -6.01 -2.90 -23.32
C GLU A 346 -6.87 -1.92 -22.50
N PHE A 347 -6.24 -1.01 -21.76
CA PHE A 347 -6.94 0.02 -21.01
C PHE A 347 -7.65 1.02 -21.94
N GLU A 348 -7.06 1.37 -23.08
CA GLU A 348 -7.75 2.16 -24.13
C GLU A 348 -8.95 1.43 -24.72
N ASP A 349 -8.89 0.11 -24.87
CA ASP A 349 -10.03 -0.72 -25.30
C ASP A 349 -11.14 -0.74 -24.22
N GLU A 350 -10.78 -0.78 -22.94
CA GLU A 350 -11.72 -0.65 -21.81
C GLU A 350 -12.43 0.72 -21.80
N LEU A 351 -11.67 1.80 -22.01
CA LEU A 351 -12.23 3.15 -22.18
C LEU A 351 -13.19 3.20 -23.38
N ALA A 352 -12.81 2.62 -24.51
CA ALA A 352 -13.65 2.59 -25.70
C ALA A 352 -14.95 1.80 -25.47
N ALA A 353 -14.90 0.69 -24.71
CA ALA A 353 -16.06 -0.11 -24.37
C ALA A 353 -17.09 0.64 -23.48
N ALA A 354 -16.62 1.61 -22.68
CA ALA A 354 -17.46 2.51 -21.88
C ALA A 354 -17.77 3.85 -22.59
N ASP A 355 -17.48 3.97 -23.90
CA ASP A 355 -17.62 5.19 -24.69
C ASP A 355 -16.83 6.40 -24.11
N LEU A 356 -15.73 6.14 -23.40
CA LEU A 356 -14.86 7.16 -22.79
C LEU A 356 -13.59 7.46 -23.59
N LEU A 357 -13.34 6.75 -24.70
CA LEU A 357 -12.20 7.05 -25.55
C LEU A 357 -12.53 8.25 -26.47
N PRO A 358 -11.74 9.35 -26.44
CA PRO A 358 -12.02 10.53 -27.25
C PRO A 358 -11.89 10.24 -28.75
N GLY A 359 -12.84 10.75 -29.51
CA GLY A 359 -12.76 10.92 -30.96
C GLY A 359 -11.99 12.18 -31.35
N GLN A 360 -11.73 12.33 -32.65
CA GLN A 360 -11.04 13.52 -33.18
C GLN A 360 -11.80 14.83 -32.95
N ASP A 361 -13.13 14.75 -32.80
CA ASP A 361 -14.00 15.92 -32.61
C ASP A 361 -14.07 16.38 -31.14
N ASP A 362 -13.62 15.55 -30.19
CA ASP A 362 -13.66 15.84 -28.75
C ASP A 362 -12.50 16.74 -28.30
N TYR A 363 -11.39 16.73 -29.06
CA TYR A 363 -10.35 17.73 -28.90
C TYR A 363 -10.89 19.06 -29.44
N GLN A 364 -11.14 20.03 -28.55
CA GLN A 364 -11.47 21.39 -28.96
C GLN A 364 -10.44 21.84 -29.99
N ALA A 365 -10.90 22.15 -31.20
CA ALA A 365 -10.05 22.74 -32.23
C ALA A 365 -9.34 23.92 -31.58
N VAL A 366 -8.01 23.90 -31.54
CA VAL A 366 -7.18 24.96 -30.96
C VAL A 366 -7.65 26.27 -31.57
N GLY A 367 -8.48 27.00 -30.81
CA GLY A 367 -9.06 28.24 -31.27
C GLY A 367 -7.95 29.28 -31.38
N ASP A 368 -8.23 30.31 -32.17
CA ASP A 368 -7.36 31.46 -32.43
C ASP A 368 -6.74 32.08 -31.14
N GLU A 369 -7.25 31.78 -29.94
CA GLU A 369 -6.70 32.21 -28.65
C GLU A 369 -5.28 31.70 -28.33
N VAL A 370 -4.91 30.47 -28.72
CA VAL A 370 -3.53 29.98 -28.49
C VAL A 370 -2.57 30.62 -29.49
N ASP A 371 -2.99 30.77 -30.75
CA ASP A 371 -2.23 31.51 -31.76
C ASP A 371 -2.09 32.99 -31.38
N ASP A 372 -3.13 33.61 -30.82
CA ASP A 372 -3.10 34.97 -30.29
C ASP A 372 -2.21 35.09 -29.05
N ALA A 373 -2.22 34.09 -28.15
CA ALA A 373 -1.36 34.05 -26.96
C ALA A 373 0.12 33.86 -27.34
N ILE A 374 0.42 32.96 -28.28
CA ILE A 374 1.77 32.72 -28.81
C ILE A 374 2.26 33.96 -29.57
N THR A 375 1.40 34.58 -30.39
CA THR A 375 1.72 35.81 -31.12
C THR A 375 1.96 36.98 -30.16
N SER A 376 1.14 37.11 -29.11
CA SER A 376 1.30 38.12 -28.05
C SER A 376 2.61 37.92 -27.28
N LEU A 377 2.97 36.69 -26.94
CA LEU A 377 4.24 36.36 -26.29
C LEU A 377 5.44 36.66 -27.21
N ALA A 378 5.34 36.30 -28.49
CA ALA A 378 6.38 36.60 -29.47
C ALA A 378 6.61 38.12 -29.63
N ASP A 379 5.54 38.91 -29.70
CA ASP A 379 5.59 40.37 -29.79
C ASP A 379 6.14 41.04 -28.52
N GLN A 380 6.05 40.37 -27.38
CA GLN A 380 6.54 40.87 -26.09
C GLN A 380 8.04 40.60 -25.88
N TYR A 381 8.57 39.50 -26.42
CA TYR A 381 9.95 39.06 -26.18
C TYR A 381 10.91 39.32 -27.35
N PHE A 382 10.41 39.56 -28.58
CA PHE A 382 11.25 39.79 -29.76
C PHE A 382 11.25 41.26 -30.27
N LYS A 383 10.98 42.23 -29.40
CA LYS A 383 11.13 43.68 -29.70
C LYS A 383 12.49 44.26 -29.32
#